data_AF-A0A101NTD2-F1
#
_entry.id   AF-A0A101NTD2-F1
#
_cell.length_a   1.000
_cell.length_b   1.000
_cell.length_c   1.000
_cell.angle_alpha   90.00
_cell.angle_beta   90.00
_cell.angle_gamma   90.00
#
_symmetry.space_group_name_H-M   'P 1'
#
loop_
_entity.id
_entity.type
_entity.pdbx_description
1 polymer ?
#
loop_
_entity_poly.entity_id
_entity_poly.type
_entity_poly.pdbx_seq_one_letter_code
_entity_poly.pdbx_strand_id
1 'polypeptide(L)'
;MPDPPHASAGSDTAVDESRLEDLIIEAQTALPFELSALANRCAAALGLDTVLIYLVDLQQRLLIPLDEALAPLPVADSSAGWAYRTVSPRVVDADDGVMVWMPLVDGAERLGVLAVGTASLDGVRMRRSRMLAHLFAMLITSKRAYSDWLAARTRTTAMRLPAEMLRAFLPPHTIGSSKCVSTAVLEPAYDIAGDAFDHSVVKNVLHTMILDSMGHDLTAGLTTSVAMAAARNTRRGGGDLADVVGSVDQALTQWLPDHFCTGVLCRLDAVTGVLHWVNCGHPPPLLIRAERVLDGALDSPPEPPIGLAGELAPAARQVHETTLKPGDHVLLYTDGVVEARDADGVEFGLDRFTDFIIRSSAAGQRPAEVLRLLLHAILDHQRNQLRDDATILLFEWRPQGR
;
A
#
# COMPACT_ATOMS: atom_id res chain seq x y z
N MET A 1 11.11 -65.62 27.93
CA MET A 1 10.75 -64.50 27.04
C MET A 1 9.49 -63.87 27.61
N PRO A 2 9.60 -62.73 28.30
CA PRO A 2 8.45 -61.91 28.67
C PRO A 2 8.14 -60.90 27.54
N ASP A 3 6.85 -60.59 27.36
CA ASP A 3 6.34 -59.60 26.41
C ASP A 3 7.01 -58.23 26.58
N PRO A 4 7.22 -57.46 25.48
CA PRO A 4 7.78 -56.14 25.58
C PRO A 4 6.74 -55.17 26.17
N PRO A 5 7.16 -54.21 27.01
CA PRO A 5 6.26 -53.20 27.52
C PRO A 5 5.77 -52.30 26.39
N HIS A 6 4.46 -52.03 26.39
CA HIS A 6 3.83 -51.03 25.55
C HIS A 6 4.61 -49.71 25.62
N ALA A 7 5.22 -49.34 24.49
CA ALA A 7 5.70 -48.00 24.28
C ALA A 7 4.50 -47.05 24.40
N SER A 8 4.50 -46.21 25.43
CA SER A 8 3.61 -45.07 25.53
C SER A 8 3.87 -44.18 24.31
N ALA A 9 2.92 -44.18 23.38
CA ALA A 9 2.88 -43.20 22.31
C ALA A 9 3.00 -41.81 22.95
N GLY A 10 3.96 -41.02 22.46
CA GLY A 10 4.15 -39.64 22.89
C GLY A 10 2.83 -38.89 22.79
N SER A 11 2.56 -38.04 23.78
CA SER A 11 1.45 -37.11 23.79
C SER A 11 1.56 -36.18 22.59
N ASP A 12 0.96 -36.59 21.48
CA ASP A 12 0.76 -35.77 20.30
C ASP A 12 -0.15 -34.61 20.72
N THR A 13 0.34 -33.38 20.58
CA THR A 13 -0.38 -32.15 20.89
C THR A 13 -1.63 -32.06 20.02
N ALA A 14 -2.73 -32.65 20.49
CA ALA A 14 -4.01 -32.66 19.80
C ALA A 14 -4.50 -31.23 19.62
N VAL A 15 -4.81 -30.85 18.37
CA VAL A 15 -5.43 -29.57 18.04
C VAL A 15 -6.82 -29.53 18.68
N ASP A 16 -7.11 -28.45 19.38
CA ASP A 16 -8.43 -28.21 19.93
C ASP A 16 -9.27 -27.41 18.92
N GLU A 17 -9.79 -28.11 17.91
CA GLU A 17 -10.55 -27.49 16.81
C GLU A 17 -11.81 -26.77 17.33
N SER A 18 -12.49 -27.35 18.31
CA SER A 18 -13.67 -26.73 18.95
C SER A 18 -13.30 -25.40 19.62
N ARG A 19 -12.17 -25.39 20.35
CA ARG A 19 -11.70 -24.15 20.99
C ARG A 19 -11.25 -23.10 19.97
N LEU A 20 -10.66 -23.53 18.85
CA LEU A 20 -10.29 -22.60 17.77
C LEU A 20 -11.54 -21.96 17.15
N GLU A 21 -12.60 -22.73 16.95
CA GLU A 21 -13.90 -22.21 16.48
C GLU A 21 -14.46 -21.16 17.46
N ASP A 22 -14.49 -21.46 18.76
CA ASP A 22 -14.94 -20.51 19.79
C ASP A 22 -14.12 -19.21 19.79
N LEU A 23 -12.79 -19.31 19.63
CA LEU A 23 -11.91 -18.13 19.57
C LEU A 23 -12.12 -17.31 18.28
N ILE A 24 -12.46 -17.95 17.16
CA ILE A 24 -12.82 -17.25 15.93
C ILE A 24 -14.15 -16.51 16.09
N ILE A 25 -15.11 -17.09 16.80
CA ILE A 25 -16.37 -16.42 17.16
C ILE A 25 -16.09 -15.23 18.08
N GLU A 26 -15.27 -15.40 19.12
CA GLU A 26 -14.84 -14.32 20.02
C GLU A 26 -14.14 -13.19 19.25
N ALA A 27 -13.33 -13.52 18.23
CA ALA A 27 -12.62 -12.55 17.42
C ALA A 27 -13.54 -11.54 16.72
N GLN A 28 -14.81 -11.90 16.48
CA GLN A 28 -15.78 -11.01 15.84
C GLN A 28 -16.10 -9.78 16.70
N THR A 29 -16.12 -9.93 18.02
CA THR A 29 -16.43 -8.86 18.98
C THR A 29 -15.21 -8.32 19.72
N ALA A 30 -14.05 -8.99 19.64
CA ALA A 30 -12.80 -8.53 20.27
C ALA A 30 -12.41 -7.11 19.83
N LEU A 31 -11.93 -6.29 20.75
CA LEU A 31 -11.39 -4.97 20.45
C LEU A 31 -9.94 -5.09 19.93
N PRO A 32 -9.43 -4.13 19.14
CA PRO A 32 -8.10 -4.25 18.56
C PRO A 32 -6.95 -4.43 19.54
N PHE A 33 -7.01 -3.80 20.72
CA PHE A 33 -5.99 -3.97 21.75
C PHE A 33 -5.99 -5.38 22.36
N GLU A 34 -7.09 -6.14 22.24
CA GLU A 34 -7.22 -7.51 22.71
C GLU A 34 -6.63 -8.54 21.72
N LEU A 35 -6.32 -8.12 20.49
CA LEU A 35 -5.83 -9.02 19.43
C LEU A 35 -4.52 -9.72 19.81
N SER A 36 -3.64 -9.06 20.57
CA SER A 36 -2.39 -9.69 21.04
C SER A 36 -2.67 -10.89 21.96
N ALA A 37 -3.57 -10.72 22.93
CA ALA A 37 -3.96 -11.80 23.84
C ALA A 37 -4.74 -12.90 23.10
N LEU A 38 -5.65 -12.53 22.20
CA LEU A 38 -6.40 -13.48 21.39
C LEU A 38 -5.48 -14.31 20.50
N ALA A 39 -4.46 -13.71 19.87
CA ALA A 39 -3.49 -14.40 19.03
C ALA A 39 -2.74 -15.48 19.79
N ASN A 40 -2.32 -15.19 21.03
CA ASN A 40 -1.66 -16.16 21.89
C ASN A 40 -2.60 -17.33 22.28
N ARG A 41 -3.90 -17.08 22.51
CA ARG A 41 -4.87 -18.16 22.77
C ARG A 41 -5.10 -19.03 21.54
N CYS A 42 -5.20 -18.43 20.34
CA CYS A 42 -5.31 -19.17 19.08
C CYS A 42 -4.05 -20.00 18.81
N ALA A 43 -2.87 -19.44 19.11
CA ALA A 43 -1.60 -20.15 19.01
C ALA A 43 -1.56 -21.39 19.90
N ALA A 44 -1.95 -21.24 21.17
CA ALA A 44 -2.01 -22.34 22.11
C ALA A 44 -2.97 -23.46 21.65
N ALA A 45 -4.17 -23.11 21.13
CA ALA A 45 -5.11 -24.08 20.57
C ALA A 45 -4.56 -24.84 19.35
N LEU A 46 -3.61 -24.23 18.63
CA LEU A 46 -2.90 -24.79 17.48
C LEU A 46 -1.58 -25.49 17.85
N GLY A 47 -1.24 -25.63 19.13
CA GLY A 47 0.02 -26.23 19.57
C GLY A 47 1.26 -25.42 19.17
N LEU A 48 1.13 -24.10 19.16
CA LEU A 48 2.20 -23.11 19.03
C LEU A 48 2.39 -22.41 20.39
N ASP A 49 3.60 -21.93 20.69
CA ASP A 49 3.94 -21.51 22.05
C ASP A 49 3.60 -20.04 22.30
N THR A 50 4.10 -19.14 21.45
CA THR A 50 3.87 -17.69 21.58
C THR A 50 3.63 -17.05 20.23
N VAL A 51 2.80 -16.01 20.21
CA VAL A 51 2.53 -15.21 19.02
C VAL A 51 2.56 -13.72 19.34
N LEU A 52 3.31 -12.97 18.53
CA LEU A 52 3.43 -11.52 18.63
C LEU A 52 3.03 -10.89 17.29
N ILE A 53 2.25 -9.82 17.34
CA ILE A 53 1.81 -9.09 16.15
C ILE A 53 2.55 -7.76 16.08
N TYR A 54 3.16 -7.48 14.93
CA TYR A 54 3.74 -6.19 14.62
C TYR A 54 3.08 -5.62 13.36
N LEU A 55 2.67 -4.35 13.42
CA LEU A 55 2.14 -3.62 12.27
C LEU A 55 3.16 -2.62 11.77
N VAL A 56 3.21 -2.41 10.46
CA VAL A 56 4.11 -1.42 9.87
C VAL A 56 3.61 0.00 10.21
N ASP A 57 4.55 0.92 10.50
CA ASP A 57 4.23 2.33 10.63
C ASP A 57 3.92 2.98 9.28
N LEU A 58 3.38 4.20 9.31
CA LEU A 58 2.93 4.90 8.09
C LEU A 58 4.04 5.11 7.06
N GLN A 59 5.27 5.33 7.51
CA GLN A 59 6.43 5.56 6.65
C GLN A 59 7.15 4.26 6.26
N GLN A 60 6.67 3.10 6.72
CA GLN A 60 7.28 1.80 6.48
C GLN A 60 8.76 1.70 6.89
N ARG A 61 9.10 2.32 8.01
CA ARG A 61 10.42 2.30 8.65
C ARG A 61 10.48 1.31 9.82
N LEU A 62 9.39 1.20 10.56
CA LEU A 62 9.30 0.42 11.79
C LEU A 62 8.13 -0.57 11.75
N LEU A 63 8.36 -1.73 12.33
CA LEU A 63 7.33 -2.69 12.71
C LEU A 63 7.01 -2.43 14.18
N ILE A 64 5.82 -1.86 14.44
CA ILE A 64 5.33 -1.49 15.76
C ILE A 64 4.54 -2.67 16.37
N PRO A 65 4.93 -3.20 17.55
CA PRO A 65 4.21 -4.29 18.18
C PRO A 65 2.83 -3.84 18.67
N LEU A 66 1.82 -4.71 18.58
CA LEU A 66 0.53 -4.46 19.24
C LEU A 66 0.63 -4.56 20.76
N ASP A 67 1.56 -5.36 21.26
CA ASP A 67 1.91 -5.33 22.68
C ASP A 67 2.74 -4.07 22.98
N GLU A 68 2.22 -3.22 23.86
CA GLU A 68 2.84 -1.95 24.23
C GLU A 68 4.13 -2.10 25.04
N ALA A 69 4.35 -3.26 25.65
CA ALA A 69 5.57 -3.55 26.41
C ALA A 69 6.78 -3.84 25.51
N LEU A 70 6.55 -4.12 24.22
CA LEU A 70 7.59 -4.51 23.27
C LEU A 70 8.14 -3.30 22.50
N ALA A 71 9.41 -3.39 22.10
CA ALA A 71 10.07 -2.38 21.29
C ALA A 71 9.75 -2.55 19.78
N PRO A 72 9.64 -1.44 19.02
CA PRO A 72 9.61 -1.48 17.57
C PRO A 72 10.83 -2.14 16.94
N LEU A 73 10.65 -2.76 15.77
CA LEU A 73 11.73 -3.39 14.99
C LEU A 73 11.95 -2.65 13.67
N PRO A 74 13.20 -2.42 13.23
CA PRO A 74 13.46 -1.76 11.96
C PRO A 74 13.08 -2.64 10.76
N VAL A 75 12.42 -2.06 9.75
CA VAL A 75 12.06 -2.78 8.52
C VAL A 75 13.29 -3.11 7.66
N ALA A 76 14.28 -2.21 7.62
CA ALA A 76 15.46 -2.36 6.76
C ALA A 76 16.40 -3.48 7.21
N ASP A 77 16.63 -3.60 8.52
CA ASP A 77 17.74 -4.38 9.08
C ASP A 77 17.31 -5.36 10.19
N SER A 78 16.14 -5.99 10.03
CA SER A 78 15.70 -7.07 10.92
C SER A 78 15.15 -8.27 10.17
N SER A 79 15.16 -9.45 10.81
CA SER A 79 14.54 -10.67 10.27
C SER A 79 13.02 -10.50 10.07
N ALA A 80 12.38 -9.76 10.98
CA ALA A 80 10.98 -9.34 10.87
C ALA A 80 10.76 -8.47 9.62
N GLY A 81 11.60 -7.44 9.45
CA GLY A 81 11.62 -6.56 8.30
C GLY A 81 11.90 -7.29 6.98
N TRP A 82 12.77 -8.30 6.99
CA TRP A 82 12.96 -9.17 5.83
C TRP A 82 11.70 -9.94 5.46
N ALA A 83 10.99 -10.52 6.43
CA ALA A 83 9.73 -11.24 6.18
C ALA A 83 8.65 -10.29 5.61
N TYR A 84 8.55 -9.08 6.16
CA TYR A 84 7.68 -8.02 5.66
C TYR A 84 7.98 -7.67 4.19
N ARG A 85 9.21 -7.26 3.88
CA ARG A 85 9.61 -6.80 2.53
C ARG A 85 9.50 -7.89 1.47
N THR A 86 9.91 -9.11 1.82
CA THR A 86 9.93 -10.24 0.89
C THR A 86 8.63 -11.03 0.85
N VAL A 87 7.63 -10.66 1.67
CA VAL A 87 6.35 -11.37 1.79
C VAL A 87 6.59 -12.88 1.88
N SER A 88 7.59 -13.27 2.67
CA SER A 88 8.06 -14.66 2.76
C SER A 88 8.30 -15.01 4.23
N PRO A 89 7.97 -16.24 4.66
CA PRO A 89 8.29 -16.69 6.01
C PRO A 89 9.81 -16.65 6.26
N ARG A 90 10.21 -16.17 7.43
CA ARG A 90 11.61 -16.18 7.87
C ARG A 90 11.73 -16.92 9.20
N VAL A 91 12.52 -17.98 9.21
CA VAL A 91 12.84 -18.74 10.42
C VAL A 91 14.18 -18.26 10.97
N VAL A 92 14.24 -18.05 12.28
CA VAL A 92 15.47 -17.73 13.01
C VAL A 92 15.54 -18.54 14.29
N ASP A 93 16.75 -18.86 14.73
CA ASP A 93 16.96 -19.49 16.02
C ASP A 93 16.60 -18.51 17.15
N ALA A 94 16.02 -19.03 18.22
CA ALA A 94 15.68 -18.31 19.44
C ALA A 94 16.20 -19.11 20.65
N ASP A 95 16.34 -18.45 21.80
CA ASP A 95 16.97 -19.06 22.99
C ASP A 95 16.34 -20.42 23.38
N ASP A 96 15.01 -20.54 23.27
CA ASP A 96 14.24 -21.75 23.63
C ASP A 96 13.56 -22.43 22.42
N GLY A 97 14.14 -22.33 21.22
CA GLY A 97 13.63 -23.01 20.02
C GLY A 97 13.83 -22.19 18.75
N VAL A 98 12.73 -21.96 18.03
CA VAL A 98 12.74 -21.20 16.77
C VAL A 98 11.64 -20.16 16.75
N MET A 99 11.94 -19.01 16.14
CA MET A 99 10.99 -17.95 15.86
C MET A 99 10.73 -17.88 14.36
N VAL A 100 9.45 -17.92 14.00
CA VAL A 100 9.00 -17.84 12.61
C VAL A 100 8.27 -16.52 12.39
N TRP A 101 8.87 -15.65 11.59
CA TRP A 101 8.27 -14.42 11.13
C TRP A 101 7.42 -14.69 9.90
N MET A 102 6.11 -14.54 10.04
CA MET A 102 5.14 -14.66 8.95
C MET A 102 4.69 -13.27 8.50
N PRO A 103 4.64 -12.97 7.19
CA PRO A 103 4.08 -11.72 6.73
C PRO A 103 2.57 -11.66 6.99
N LEU A 104 2.09 -10.52 7.48
CA LEU A 104 0.66 -10.22 7.58
C LEU A 104 0.25 -9.47 6.31
N VAL A 105 -0.46 -10.17 5.42
CA VAL A 105 -0.90 -9.64 4.13
C VAL A 105 -2.39 -9.86 3.97
N ASP A 106 -3.10 -8.79 3.58
CA ASP A 106 -4.50 -8.86 3.19
C ASP A 106 -4.63 -8.38 1.73
N GLY A 107 -5.06 -9.28 0.85
CA GLY A 107 -4.96 -9.07 -0.60
C GLY A 107 -3.52 -8.83 -1.05
N ALA A 108 -3.22 -7.59 -1.47
CA ALA A 108 -1.88 -7.15 -1.87
C ALA A 108 -1.23 -6.18 -0.85
N GLU A 109 -1.95 -5.78 0.18
CA GLU A 109 -1.47 -4.85 1.21
C GLU A 109 -0.63 -5.59 2.25
N ARG A 110 0.55 -5.06 2.56
CA ARG A 110 1.39 -5.55 3.66
C ARG A 110 1.07 -4.80 4.94
N LEU A 111 0.46 -5.48 5.90
CA LEU A 111 0.05 -4.90 7.18
C LEU A 111 1.19 -4.91 8.21
N GLY A 112 2.07 -5.91 8.13
CA GLY A 112 3.14 -6.12 9.12
C GLY A 112 3.62 -7.57 9.16
N VAL A 113 3.93 -8.07 10.35
CA VAL A 113 4.38 -9.46 10.57
C VAL A 113 3.81 -10.07 11.84
N LEU A 114 3.70 -11.39 11.83
CA LEU A 114 3.39 -12.25 12.97
C LEU A 114 4.66 -13.00 13.35
N ALA A 115 5.17 -12.79 14.56
CA ALA A 115 6.24 -13.62 15.12
C ALA A 115 5.59 -14.81 15.84
N VAL A 116 5.97 -16.04 15.46
CA VAL A 116 5.50 -17.27 16.09
C VAL A 116 6.69 -17.97 16.74
N GLY A 117 6.71 -18.04 18.06
CA GLY A 117 7.68 -18.83 18.82
C GLY A 117 7.21 -20.27 18.95
N THR A 118 8.12 -21.22 18.69
CA THR A 118 7.87 -22.63 18.95
C THR A 118 9.15 -23.40 19.30
N ALA A 119 9.06 -24.39 20.19
CA ALA A 119 10.19 -25.23 20.57
C ALA A 119 10.81 -26.01 19.38
N SER A 120 10.01 -26.38 18.38
CA SER A 120 10.50 -27.03 17.15
C SER A 120 9.57 -26.78 15.97
N LEU A 121 10.11 -26.70 14.76
CA LEU A 121 9.35 -26.40 13.56
C LEU A 121 9.29 -27.58 12.60
N ASP A 122 8.07 -28.07 12.35
CA ASP A 122 7.75 -29.05 11.32
C ASP A 122 6.82 -28.44 10.26
N GLY A 123 6.45 -29.24 9.25
CA GLY A 123 5.54 -28.79 8.20
C GLY A 123 4.13 -28.44 8.70
N VAL A 124 3.70 -29.03 9.81
CA VAL A 124 2.37 -28.81 10.39
C VAL A 124 2.33 -27.47 11.12
N ARG A 125 3.27 -27.19 12.02
CA ARG A 125 3.41 -25.91 12.71
C ARG A 125 3.67 -24.75 11.75
N MET A 126 4.44 -24.98 10.69
CA MET A 126 4.60 -24.01 9.59
C MET A 126 3.25 -23.67 8.93
N ARG A 127 2.41 -24.68 8.64
CA ARG A 127 1.07 -24.47 8.06
C ARG A 127 0.16 -23.71 9.04
N ARG A 128 0.15 -24.08 10.32
CA ARG A 128 -0.66 -23.43 11.36
C ARG A 128 -0.26 -21.97 11.57
N SER A 129 1.04 -21.69 11.60
CA SER A 129 1.58 -20.32 11.67
C SER A 129 1.12 -19.47 10.49
N ARG A 130 1.09 -20.05 9.28
CA ARG A 130 0.57 -19.38 8.08
C ARG A 130 -0.95 -19.14 8.16
N MET A 131 -1.72 -20.09 8.69
CA MET A 131 -3.16 -19.92 8.88
C MET A 131 -3.46 -18.77 9.85
N LEU A 132 -2.74 -18.69 10.98
CA LEU A 132 -2.87 -17.58 11.91
C LEU A 132 -2.52 -16.23 11.27
N ALA A 133 -1.45 -16.17 10.48
CA ALA A 133 -1.07 -14.93 9.81
C ALA A 133 -2.18 -14.43 8.87
N HIS A 134 -2.82 -15.31 8.09
CA HIS A 134 -3.96 -14.93 7.25
C HIS A 134 -5.18 -14.49 8.07
N LEU A 135 -5.54 -15.24 9.12
CA LEU A 135 -6.67 -14.90 9.98
C LEU A 135 -6.48 -13.53 10.64
N PHE A 136 -5.31 -13.28 11.22
CA PHE A 136 -5.02 -12.01 11.89
C PHE A 136 -4.87 -10.85 10.90
N ALA A 137 -4.38 -11.08 9.68
CA ALA A 137 -4.41 -10.05 8.64
C ALA A 137 -5.85 -9.61 8.34
N MET A 138 -6.78 -10.56 8.12
CA MET A 138 -8.19 -10.25 7.89
C MET A 138 -8.86 -9.58 9.09
N LEU A 139 -8.58 -10.04 10.32
CA LEU A 139 -9.12 -9.42 11.54
C LEU A 139 -8.60 -7.99 11.69
N ILE A 140 -7.30 -7.75 11.52
CA ILE A 140 -6.70 -6.41 11.60
C ILE A 140 -7.36 -5.48 10.58
N THR A 141 -7.48 -5.90 9.31
CA THR A 141 -8.15 -5.09 8.28
C THR A 141 -9.59 -4.78 8.68
N SER A 142 -10.36 -5.80 9.11
CA SER A 142 -11.76 -5.62 9.48
C SER A 142 -11.94 -4.62 10.62
N LYS A 143 -11.03 -4.62 11.62
CA LYS A 143 -11.14 -3.75 12.79
C LYS A 143 -10.64 -2.32 12.56
N ARG A 144 -9.81 -2.06 11.53
CA ARG A 144 -9.37 -0.70 11.17
C ARG A 144 -10.54 0.25 10.86
N ALA A 145 -11.67 -0.29 10.38
CA ALA A 145 -12.81 0.51 9.95
C ALA A 145 -13.59 1.21 11.09
N TYR A 146 -13.44 0.74 12.33
CA TYR A 146 -14.23 1.25 13.48
C TYR A 146 -13.39 1.50 14.73
N SER A 147 -12.07 1.48 14.63
CA SER A 147 -11.18 1.71 15.78
C SER A 147 -9.96 2.54 15.41
N ASP A 148 -9.81 3.65 16.13
CA ASP A 148 -8.66 4.53 16.01
C ASP A 148 -7.42 3.99 16.73
N TRP A 149 -7.55 2.95 17.56
CA TRP A 149 -6.42 2.43 18.35
C TRP A 149 -5.30 1.91 17.45
N LEU A 150 -5.63 1.17 16.37
CA LEU A 150 -4.63 0.67 15.42
C LEU A 150 -3.95 1.81 14.64
N ALA A 151 -4.73 2.83 14.27
CA ALA A 151 -4.20 4.02 13.62
C ALA A 151 -3.25 4.78 14.56
N ALA A 152 -3.67 5.04 15.81
CA ALA A 152 -2.84 5.69 16.82
C ALA A 152 -1.57 4.86 17.12
N ARG A 153 -1.70 3.54 17.22
CA ARG A 153 -0.59 2.63 17.53
C ARG A 153 0.49 2.61 16.45
N THR A 154 0.13 2.78 15.18
CA THR A 154 1.07 2.73 14.04
C THR A 154 1.68 4.09 13.69
N ARG A 155 1.38 5.14 14.46
CA ARG A 155 1.94 6.49 14.27
C ARG A 155 3.19 6.67 15.12
N THR A 156 4.23 7.23 14.51
CA THR A 156 5.49 7.61 15.17
C THR A 156 5.49 9.08 15.61
N THR A 157 4.61 9.90 15.03
CA THR A 157 4.44 11.32 15.36
C THR A 157 2.96 11.72 15.35
N ALA A 158 2.65 12.90 15.89
CA ALA A 158 1.32 13.48 15.80
C ALA A 158 0.98 13.83 14.34
N MET A 159 -0.28 13.60 13.95
CA MET A 159 -0.78 13.92 12.62
C MET A 159 -1.46 15.29 12.62
N ARG A 160 -1.30 16.04 11.53
CA ARG A 160 -2.00 17.33 11.36
C ARG A 160 -3.37 17.16 10.73
N LEU A 161 -4.21 18.18 10.91
CA LEU A 161 -5.59 18.16 10.43
C LEU A 161 -5.73 17.95 8.90
N PRO A 162 -4.97 18.61 8.01
CA PRO A 162 -5.07 18.35 6.57
C PRO A 162 -4.76 16.89 6.23
N ALA A 163 -3.70 16.35 6.85
CA ALA A 163 -3.32 14.96 6.72
C ALA A 163 -4.40 13.99 7.22
N GLU A 164 -5.02 14.24 8.38
CA GLU A 164 -6.14 13.43 8.88
C GLU A 164 -7.32 13.42 7.90
N MET A 165 -7.69 14.61 7.41
CA MET A 165 -8.82 14.77 6.49
C MET A 165 -8.57 14.00 5.20
N LEU A 166 -7.42 14.19 4.56
CA LEU A 166 -7.09 13.49 3.32
C LEU A 166 -7.01 11.98 3.54
N ARG A 167 -6.35 11.52 4.61
CA ARG A 167 -6.19 10.10 4.90
C ARG A 167 -7.50 9.37 5.13
N ALA A 168 -8.54 10.06 5.59
CA ALA A 168 -9.88 9.48 5.67
C ALA A 168 -10.44 9.07 4.30
N PHE A 169 -9.91 9.64 3.20
CA PHE A 169 -10.32 9.33 1.83
C PHE A 169 -9.36 8.40 1.09
N LEU A 170 -8.10 8.29 1.50
CA LEU A 170 -7.10 7.48 0.80
C LEU A 170 -7.44 5.97 0.85
N PRO A 171 -7.25 5.24 -0.26
CA PRO A 171 -7.34 3.79 -0.26
C PRO A 171 -6.12 3.15 0.42
N PRO A 172 -6.11 1.81 0.62
CA PRO A 172 -4.90 1.07 0.97
C PRO A 172 -3.71 1.44 0.09
N HIS A 173 -2.48 1.36 0.61
CA HIS A 173 -1.30 1.68 -0.19
C HIS A 173 -1.08 0.73 -1.37
N THR A 174 -1.57 -0.50 -1.30
CA THR A 174 -1.38 -1.49 -2.36
C THR A 174 -2.64 -2.30 -2.54
N ILE A 175 -3.13 -2.34 -3.77
CA ILE A 175 -4.22 -3.20 -4.20
C ILE A 175 -3.76 -4.06 -5.37
N GLY A 176 -4.46 -5.15 -5.63
CA GLY A 176 -4.15 -5.97 -6.77
C GLY A 176 -5.13 -7.10 -6.97
N SER A 177 -4.96 -7.75 -8.11
CA SER A 177 -5.57 -9.02 -8.47
C SER A 177 -4.47 -9.97 -8.96
N SER A 178 -4.85 -11.17 -9.40
CA SER A 178 -3.91 -12.04 -10.11
C SER A 178 -3.38 -11.46 -11.43
N LYS A 179 -3.98 -10.36 -11.94
CA LYS A 179 -3.66 -9.77 -13.24
C LYS A 179 -2.97 -8.42 -13.19
N CYS A 180 -2.97 -7.75 -12.04
CA CYS A 180 -2.39 -6.42 -11.89
C CYS A 180 -2.14 -6.10 -10.42
N VAL A 181 -1.12 -5.29 -10.16
CA VAL A 181 -0.84 -4.73 -8.83
C VAL A 181 -0.71 -3.23 -9.00
N SER A 182 -1.30 -2.45 -8.10
CA SER A 182 -1.09 -1.01 -7.99
C SER A 182 -0.66 -0.69 -6.57
N THR A 183 0.42 0.07 -6.44
CA THR A 183 0.95 0.52 -5.16
C THR A 183 1.19 2.02 -5.22
N ALA A 184 1.00 2.70 -4.10
CA ALA A 184 1.24 4.12 -3.99
C ALA A 184 1.87 4.49 -2.64
N VAL A 185 2.71 5.53 -2.67
CA VAL A 185 3.35 6.13 -1.51
C VAL A 185 3.16 7.64 -1.55
N LEU A 186 3.20 8.23 -0.37
CA LEU A 186 2.73 9.58 -0.11
C LEU A 186 3.49 10.14 1.10
N GLU A 187 4.28 11.19 0.92
CA GLU A 187 4.99 11.89 1.99
C GLU A 187 4.86 13.41 1.82
N PRO A 188 4.87 14.22 2.90
CA PRO A 188 5.02 13.83 4.30
C PRO A 188 3.81 13.07 4.88
N ALA A 189 4.03 11.91 5.50
CA ALA A 189 2.94 11.04 5.96
C ALA A 189 2.01 11.64 7.06
N TYR A 190 2.48 12.68 7.75
CA TYR A 190 1.81 13.32 8.90
C TYR A 190 1.44 14.79 8.68
N ASP A 191 1.92 15.40 7.60
CA ASP A 191 1.77 16.83 7.28
C ASP A 191 1.39 17.03 5.80
N ILE A 192 0.85 16.00 5.16
CA ILE A 192 0.41 16.11 3.78
C ILE A 192 -0.69 17.15 3.63
N ALA A 193 -0.63 17.90 2.53
CA ALA A 193 -1.56 18.95 2.25
C ALA A 193 -2.42 18.69 1.02
N GLY A 194 -1.82 18.68 -0.17
CA GLY A 194 -2.51 18.82 -1.45
C GLY A 194 -2.46 17.58 -2.33
N ASP A 195 -1.48 16.71 -2.17
CA ASP A 195 -1.38 15.51 -3.00
C ASP A 195 -2.39 14.42 -2.60
N ALA A 196 -2.85 13.64 -3.56
CA ALA A 196 -3.68 12.47 -3.29
C ALA A 196 -3.53 11.38 -4.36
N PHE A 197 -3.93 10.17 -4.01
CA PHE A 197 -4.11 9.10 -4.98
C PHE A 197 -5.39 8.30 -4.71
N ASP A 198 -5.97 7.75 -5.77
CA ASP A 198 -6.99 6.70 -5.68
C ASP A 198 -6.59 5.55 -6.58
N HIS A 199 -6.90 4.34 -6.16
CA HIS A 199 -6.89 3.20 -7.06
C HIS A 199 -7.99 2.22 -6.67
N SER A 200 -8.55 1.54 -7.66
CA SER A 200 -9.63 0.59 -7.44
C SER A 200 -9.68 -0.44 -8.54
N VAL A 201 -9.87 -1.70 -8.17
CA VAL A 201 -10.15 -2.77 -9.13
C VAL A 201 -11.65 -3.02 -9.16
N VAL A 202 -12.27 -2.79 -10.32
CA VAL A 202 -13.69 -3.08 -10.57
C VAL A 202 -13.77 -4.17 -11.63
N LYS A 203 -14.16 -5.39 -11.20
CA LYS A 203 -14.10 -6.60 -12.03
C LYS A 203 -12.67 -6.85 -12.54
N ASN A 204 -12.39 -6.61 -13.82
CA ASN A 204 -11.06 -6.75 -14.43
C ASN A 204 -10.43 -5.40 -14.80
N VAL A 205 -11.01 -4.28 -14.37
CA VAL A 205 -10.52 -2.95 -14.72
C VAL A 205 -9.83 -2.33 -13.52
N LEU A 206 -8.56 -1.98 -13.67
CA LEU A 206 -7.82 -1.17 -12.71
C LEU A 206 -8.03 0.31 -13.06
N HIS A 207 -8.58 1.05 -12.11
CA HIS A 207 -8.64 2.50 -12.15
C HIS A 207 -7.55 3.05 -11.24
N THR A 208 -6.82 4.06 -11.70
CA THR A 208 -5.84 4.80 -10.88
C THR A 208 -5.99 6.29 -11.11
N MET A 209 -5.69 7.08 -10.10
CA MET A 209 -5.53 8.52 -10.24
C MET A 209 -4.43 9.00 -9.30
N ILE A 210 -3.66 9.97 -9.76
CA ILE A 210 -2.82 10.83 -8.93
C ILE A 210 -3.35 12.26 -9.08
N LEU A 211 -3.39 12.99 -7.99
CA LEU A 211 -3.84 14.38 -7.94
C LEU A 211 -2.83 15.18 -7.14
N ASP A 212 -2.65 16.43 -7.54
CA ASP A 212 -1.83 17.42 -6.86
C ASP A 212 -2.62 18.73 -6.88
N SER A 213 -3.09 19.15 -5.71
CA SER A 213 -3.86 20.38 -5.56
C SER A 213 -2.96 21.59 -5.38
N MET A 214 -3.36 22.70 -6.00
CA MET A 214 -2.75 23.99 -5.74
C MET A 214 -2.83 24.36 -4.25
N GLY A 215 -1.68 24.72 -3.68
CA GLY A 215 -1.54 25.13 -2.28
C GLY A 215 -1.20 23.97 -1.34
N HIS A 216 -0.82 24.30 -0.11
CA HIS A 216 -0.36 23.33 0.89
C HIS A 216 -1.15 23.46 2.21
N ASP A 217 -2.44 23.78 2.13
CA ASP A 217 -3.30 24.01 3.29
C ASP A 217 -4.48 23.01 3.36
N LEU A 218 -5.38 23.24 4.33
CA LEU A 218 -6.59 22.41 4.47
C LEU A 218 -7.47 22.44 3.21
N THR A 219 -7.44 23.53 2.45
CA THR A 219 -8.24 23.69 1.23
C THR A 219 -7.68 22.86 0.08
N ALA A 220 -6.36 22.70 0.02
CA ALA A 220 -5.72 21.79 -0.93
C ALA A 220 -6.17 20.34 -0.71
N GLY A 221 -6.16 19.88 0.54
CA GLY A 221 -6.65 18.54 0.89
C GLY A 221 -8.15 18.37 0.63
N LEU A 222 -8.94 19.45 0.76
CA LEU A 222 -10.38 19.43 0.45
C LEU A 222 -10.60 19.30 -1.06
N THR A 223 -9.80 19.98 -1.87
CA THR A 223 -9.84 19.94 -3.33
C THR A 223 -9.63 18.53 -3.85
N THR A 224 -8.57 17.84 -3.42
CA THR A 224 -8.36 16.45 -3.81
C THR A 224 -9.39 15.49 -3.24
N SER A 225 -9.92 15.75 -2.04
CA SER A 225 -11.00 14.95 -1.46
C SER A 225 -12.30 15.05 -2.27
N VAL A 226 -12.69 16.25 -2.69
CA VAL A 226 -13.84 16.48 -3.58
C VAL A 226 -13.61 15.81 -4.93
N ALA A 227 -12.40 15.95 -5.50
CA ALA A 227 -12.06 15.33 -6.76
C ALA A 227 -12.14 13.79 -6.72
N MET A 228 -11.58 13.17 -5.68
CA MET A 228 -11.69 11.72 -5.47
C MET A 228 -13.15 11.29 -5.26
N ALA A 229 -13.95 12.06 -4.52
CA ALA A 229 -15.35 11.75 -4.29
C ALA A 229 -16.19 11.80 -5.59
N ALA A 230 -15.98 12.82 -6.42
CA ALA A 230 -16.62 12.95 -7.72
C ALA A 230 -16.22 11.81 -8.67
N ALA A 231 -14.92 11.50 -8.75
CA ALA A 231 -14.41 10.39 -9.55
C ALA A 231 -15.02 9.04 -9.11
N ARG A 232 -15.07 8.79 -7.80
CA ARG A 232 -15.68 7.59 -7.21
C ARG A 232 -17.18 7.53 -7.48
N ASN A 233 -17.90 8.64 -7.38
CA ASN A 233 -19.34 8.71 -7.65
C ASN A 233 -19.64 8.27 -9.09
N THR A 234 -18.99 8.90 -10.08
CA THR A 234 -19.20 8.58 -11.49
C THR A 234 -18.76 7.16 -11.84
N ARG A 235 -17.60 6.72 -11.33
CA ARG A 235 -17.11 5.34 -11.51
C ARG A 235 -18.11 4.31 -10.97
N ARG A 236 -18.70 4.55 -9.79
CA ARG A 236 -19.72 3.67 -9.19
C ARG A 236 -21.05 3.72 -9.95
N GLY A 237 -21.33 4.84 -10.61
CA GLY A 237 -22.45 4.99 -11.56
C GLY A 237 -22.24 4.30 -12.91
N GLY A 238 -21.04 3.77 -13.17
CA GLY A 238 -20.71 3.07 -14.41
C GLY A 238 -20.19 3.97 -15.53
N GLY A 239 -19.87 5.24 -15.25
CA GLY A 239 -19.26 6.14 -16.21
C GLY A 239 -17.86 5.69 -16.65
N ASP A 240 -17.48 6.08 -17.87
CA ASP A 240 -16.15 5.82 -18.41
C ASP A 240 -15.10 6.84 -17.93
N LEU A 241 -13.89 6.81 -18.50
CA LEU A 241 -12.82 7.71 -18.07
C LEU A 241 -13.13 9.17 -18.41
N ALA A 242 -13.78 9.46 -19.54
CA ALA A 242 -14.14 10.82 -19.92
C ALA A 242 -15.24 11.36 -18.99
N ASP A 243 -16.24 10.52 -18.68
CA ASP A 243 -17.30 10.86 -17.71
C ASP A 243 -16.71 11.18 -16.33
N VAL A 244 -15.75 10.36 -15.89
CA VAL A 244 -15.06 10.54 -14.59
C VAL A 244 -14.32 11.87 -14.56
N VAL A 245 -13.49 12.17 -15.55
CA VAL A 245 -12.74 13.45 -15.55
C VAL A 245 -13.68 14.64 -15.64
N GLY A 246 -14.71 14.55 -16.49
CA GLY A 246 -15.73 15.60 -16.61
C GLY A 246 -16.50 15.86 -15.33
N SER A 247 -16.81 14.82 -14.55
CA SER A 247 -17.50 15.00 -13.27
C SER A 247 -16.59 15.63 -12.21
N VAL A 248 -15.28 15.35 -12.23
CA VAL A 248 -14.32 16.02 -11.37
C VAL A 248 -14.21 17.50 -11.73
N ASP A 249 -14.03 17.82 -13.02
CA ASP A 249 -14.00 19.21 -13.50
C ASP A 249 -15.26 19.98 -13.03
N GLN A 250 -16.44 19.38 -13.23
CA GLN A 250 -17.71 19.98 -12.83
C GLN A 250 -17.80 20.16 -11.30
N ALA A 251 -17.39 19.17 -10.51
CA ALA A 251 -17.45 19.24 -9.06
C ALA A 251 -16.54 20.34 -8.51
N LEU A 252 -15.31 20.45 -9.01
CA LEU A 252 -14.39 21.51 -8.58
C LEU A 252 -14.92 22.89 -8.99
N THR A 253 -15.34 23.07 -10.24
CA THR A 253 -15.92 24.33 -10.72
C THR A 253 -17.14 24.76 -9.89
N GLN A 254 -17.98 23.81 -9.49
CA GLN A 254 -19.21 24.09 -8.76
C GLN A 254 -18.97 24.40 -7.28
N TRP A 255 -18.11 23.62 -6.61
CA TRP A 255 -18.00 23.65 -5.15
C TRP A 255 -16.74 24.37 -4.66
N LEU A 256 -15.73 24.51 -5.50
CA LEU A 256 -14.42 25.09 -5.19
C LEU A 256 -13.91 25.94 -6.38
N PRO A 257 -14.64 26.98 -6.82
CA PRO A 257 -14.39 27.70 -8.07
C PRO A 257 -13.02 28.38 -8.15
N ASP A 258 -12.39 28.69 -7.02
CA ASP A 258 -11.05 29.31 -6.95
C ASP A 258 -9.91 28.28 -6.78
N HIS A 259 -10.23 26.98 -6.82
CA HIS A 259 -9.27 25.91 -6.61
C HIS A 259 -9.26 24.95 -7.80
N PHE A 260 -8.09 24.40 -8.04
CA PHE A 260 -7.84 23.44 -9.10
C PHE A 260 -6.77 22.45 -8.66
N CYS A 261 -6.74 21.30 -9.30
CA CYS A 261 -5.68 20.32 -9.11
C CYS A 261 -5.17 19.84 -10.47
N THR A 262 -3.88 19.57 -10.54
CA THR A 262 -3.31 18.79 -11.63
C THR A 262 -3.51 17.31 -11.33
N GLY A 263 -3.44 16.46 -12.35
CA GLY A 263 -3.47 15.02 -12.11
C GLY A 263 -3.52 14.18 -13.37
N VAL A 264 -3.30 12.88 -13.18
CA VAL A 264 -3.46 11.87 -14.23
C VAL A 264 -4.45 10.82 -13.77
N LEU A 265 -5.42 10.51 -14.62
CA LEU A 265 -6.37 9.44 -14.39
C LEU A 265 -6.14 8.34 -15.43
N CYS A 266 -6.15 7.09 -14.99
CA CYS A 266 -5.98 5.93 -15.86
C CYS A 266 -7.05 4.87 -15.64
N ARG A 267 -7.33 4.13 -16.71
CA ARG A 267 -8.21 2.97 -16.76
C ARG A 267 -7.56 1.86 -17.58
N LEU A 268 -7.06 0.84 -16.90
CA LEU A 268 -6.45 -0.35 -17.50
C LEU A 268 -7.45 -1.51 -17.52
N ASP A 269 -7.76 -2.02 -18.70
CA ASP A 269 -8.39 -3.33 -18.84
C ASP A 269 -7.34 -4.42 -18.63
N ALA A 270 -7.38 -5.09 -17.47
CA ALA A 270 -6.39 -6.11 -17.11
C ALA A 270 -6.54 -7.42 -17.90
N VAL A 271 -7.60 -7.59 -18.71
CA VAL A 271 -7.74 -8.73 -19.64
C VAL A 271 -6.97 -8.46 -20.93
N THR A 272 -7.11 -7.26 -21.50
CA THR A 272 -6.58 -6.93 -22.82
C THR A 272 -5.23 -6.20 -22.77
N GLY A 273 -4.92 -5.55 -21.65
CA GLY A 273 -3.75 -4.69 -21.52
C GLY A 273 -3.96 -3.28 -22.09
N VAL A 274 -5.17 -2.94 -22.54
CA VAL A 274 -5.47 -1.61 -23.06
C VAL A 274 -5.57 -0.61 -21.91
N LEU A 275 -4.69 0.38 -21.94
CA LEU A 275 -4.62 1.48 -21.00
C LEU A 275 -5.21 2.73 -21.65
N HIS A 276 -6.27 3.25 -21.04
CA HIS A 276 -6.77 4.60 -21.31
C HIS A 276 -6.26 5.55 -20.24
N TRP A 277 -5.90 6.77 -20.63
CA TRP A 277 -5.46 7.78 -19.67
C TRP A 277 -5.79 9.20 -20.13
N VAL A 278 -5.87 10.11 -19.18
CA VAL A 278 -6.06 11.56 -19.38
C VAL A 278 -5.09 12.27 -18.44
N ASN A 279 -4.32 13.23 -18.96
CA ASN A 279 -3.42 14.06 -18.17
C ASN A 279 -3.98 15.50 -18.12
N CYS A 280 -4.25 15.96 -16.91
CA CYS A 280 -4.87 17.24 -16.63
C CYS A 280 -3.84 18.22 -16.08
N GLY A 281 -2.87 18.61 -16.91
CA GLY A 281 -1.83 19.59 -16.54
C GLY A 281 -0.76 19.06 -15.58
N HIS A 282 -0.54 17.75 -15.54
CA HIS A 282 0.38 17.05 -14.64
C HIS A 282 1.66 16.57 -15.37
N PRO A 283 2.74 16.23 -14.66
CA PRO A 283 3.87 15.53 -15.26
C PRO A 283 3.44 14.25 -16.02
N PRO A 284 4.03 13.98 -17.21
CA PRO A 284 3.64 12.84 -18.02
C PRO A 284 3.97 11.52 -17.31
N PRO A 285 3.07 10.51 -17.35
CA PRO A 285 3.36 9.19 -16.80
C PRO A 285 4.54 8.54 -17.52
N LEU A 286 5.30 7.70 -16.80
CA LEU A 286 6.39 6.94 -17.38
C LEU A 286 5.95 5.51 -17.66
N LEU A 287 6.18 5.03 -18.88
CA LEU A 287 6.03 3.62 -19.23
C LEU A 287 7.39 2.94 -19.14
N ILE A 288 7.52 1.97 -18.24
CA ILE A 288 8.73 1.18 -18.06
C ILE A 288 8.49 -0.21 -18.63
N ARG A 289 9.33 -0.60 -19.60
CA ARG A 289 9.27 -1.88 -20.29
C ARG A 289 10.66 -2.49 -20.37
N ALA A 290 10.78 -3.74 -19.93
CA ALA A 290 12.05 -4.47 -19.97
C ALA A 290 13.22 -3.64 -19.41
N GLU A 291 13.02 -3.08 -18.21
CA GLU A 291 14.03 -2.30 -17.48
C GLU A 291 14.46 -1.00 -18.18
N ARG A 292 13.59 -0.43 -19.03
CA ARG A 292 13.84 0.85 -19.71
C ARG A 292 12.60 1.73 -19.67
N VAL A 293 12.79 3.02 -19.45
CA VAL A 293 11.77 4.03 -19.73
C VAL A 293 11.57 4.10 -21.24
N LEU A 294 10.32 4.09 -21.69
CA LEU A 294 9.97 4.36 -23.08
C LEU A 294 9.65 5.84 -23.22
N ASP A 295 10.65 6.62 -23.64
CA ASP A 295 10.55 8.06 -23.77
C ASP A 295 9.34 8.46 -24.64
N GLY A 296 8.52 9.36 -24.09
CA GLY A 296 7.32 9.90 -24.73
C GLY A 296 6.20 8.89 -25.01
N ALA A 297 6.27 7.66 -24.48
CA ALA A 297 5.26 6.64 -24.75
C ALA A 297 3.88 6.97 -24.16
N LEU A 298 3.82 7.87 -23.18
CA LEU A 298 2.62 8.38 -22.54
C LEU A 298 2.62 9.92 -22.51
N ASP A 299 3.19 10.55 -23.55
CA ASP A 299 3.07 11.99 -23.74
C ASP A 299 1.71 12.35 -24.33
N SER A 300 1.17 13.49 -23.91
CA SER A 300 -0.04 14.11 -24.45
C SER A 300 0.22 15.58 -24.78
N PRO A 301 -0.58 16.17 -25.68
CA PRO A 301 -0.70 17.62 -25.73
C PRO A 301 -1.01 18.19 -24.34
N PRO A 302 -0.49 19.38 -23.98
CA PRO A 302 -0.82 20.02 -22.72
C PRO A 302 -2.32 20.30 -22.61
N GLU A 303 -2.92 19.89 -21.49
CA GLU A 303 -4.29 20.24 -21.12
C GLU A 303 -4.30 21.06 -19.81
N PRO A 304 -5.32 21.91 -19.57
CA PRO A 304 -5.45 22.66 -18.33
C PRO A 304 -5.59 21.75 -17.09
N PRO A 305 -5.25 22.24 -15.89
CA PRO A 305 -5.60 21.59 -14.62
C PRO A 305 -7.11 21.31 -14.48
N ILE A 306 -7.46 20.33 -13.67
CA ILE A 306 -8.85 19.98 -13.35
C ILE A 306 -9.46 21.10 -12.49
N GLY A 307 -10.67 21.53 -12.83
CA GLY A 307 -11.34 22.71 -12.29
C GLY A 307 -11.19 23.97 -13.15
N LEU A 308 -10.26 23.99 -14.13
CA LEU A 308 -10.04 25.13 -15.03
C LEU A 308 -10.41 24.85 -16.50
N ALA A 309 -10.82 23.63 -16.85
CA ALA A 309 -11.09 23.27 -18.25
C ALA A 309 -12.19 24.16 -18.86
N GLY A 310 -13.30 24.39 -18.15
CA GLY A 310 -14.40 25.22 -18.68
C GLY A 310 -14.00 26.66 -19.02
N GLU A 311 -12.99 27.21 -18.34
CA GLU A 311 -12.49 28.57 -18.55
C GLU A 311 -11.37 28.64 -19.61
N LEU A 312 -10.49 27.64 -19.65
CA LEU A 312 -9.27 27.64 -20.47
C LEU A 312 -9.36 26.77 -21.73
N ALA A 313 -10.24 25.77 -21.75
CA ALA A 313 -10.41 24.81 -22.83
C ALA A 313 -11.89 24.37 -22.97
N PRO A 314 -12.69 25.03 -23.83
CA PRO A 314 -14.12 24.70 -24.00
C PRO A 314 -14.38 23.34 -24.67
N ALA A 315 -13.33 22.60 -25.06
CA ALA A 315 -13.43 21.27 -25.64
C ALA A 315 -13.34 20.20 -24.55
N ALA A 316 -14.01 19.06 -24.78
CA ALA A 316 -13.84 17.90 -23.91
C ALA A 316 -12.37 17.43 -23.94
N ARG A 317 -11.86 17.05 -22.77
CA ARG A 317 -10.50 16.49 -22.61
C ARG A 317 -10.31 15.25 -23.45
N GLN A 318 -9.10 15.07 -23.97
CA GLN A 318 -8.77 13.95 -24.81
C GLN A 318 -8.43 12.71 -23.97
N VAL A 319 -9.13 11.62 -24.24
CA VAL A 319 -8.74 10.29 -23.74
C VAL A 319 -7.70 9.69 -24.68
N HIS A 320 -6.52 9.39 -24.15
CA HIS A 320 -5.44 8.71 -24.85
C HIS A 320 -5.50 7.21 -24.61
N GLU A 321 -5.02 6.43 -25.58
CA GLU A 321 -5.01 4.97 -25.51
C GLU A 321 -3.61 4.44 -25.86
N THR A 322 -3.15 3.42 -25.11
CA THR A 322 -2.01 2.59 -25.50
C THR A 322 -2.23 1.14 -25.08
N THR A 323 -1.50 0.21 -25.69
CA THR A 323 -1.53 -1.20 -25.30
C THR A 323 -0.25 -1.56 -24.53
N LEU A 324 -0.43 -1.99 -23.29
CA LEU A 324 0.65 -2.51 -22.45
C LEU A 324 1.06 -3.91 -22.92
N LYS A 325 2.30 -4.29 -22.59
CA LYS A 325 2.82 -5.65 -22.69
C LYS A 325 2.88 -6.28 -21.30
N PRO A 326 2.77 -7.62 -21.19
CA PRO A 326 2.92 -8.30 -19.91
C PRO A 326 4.22 -7.89 -19.19
N GLY A 327 4.12 -7.49 -17.93
CA GLY A 327 5.25 -6.99 -17.12
C GLY A 327 5.59 -5.51 -17.30
N ASP A 328 4.85 -4.79 -18.15
CA ASP A 328 4.97 -3.34 -18.22
C ASP A 328 4.53 -2.69 -16.90
N HIS A 329 5.27 -1.66 -16.52
CA HIS A 329 4.96 -0.81 -15.38
C HIS A 329 4.62 0.59 -15.86
N VAL A 330 3.59 1.19 -15.25
CA VAL A 330 3.23 2.59 -15.46
C VAL A 330 3.40 3.32 -14.15
N LEU A 331 4.13 4.43 -14.21
CA LEU A 331 4.53 5.21 -13.06
C LEU A 331 3.97 6.62 -13.19
N LEU A 332 3.24 7.04 -12.17
CA LEU A 332 2.68 8.37 -11.99
C LEU A 332 3.38 8.99 -10.79
N TYR A 333 3.70 10.27 -10.86
CA TYR A 333 4.43 10.98 -9.82
C TYR A 333 4.06 12.47 -9.83
N THR A 334 4.13 13.09 -8.66
CA THR A 334 4.01 14.55 -8.49
C THR A 334 5.39 15.21 -8.59
N ASP A 335 5.43 16.51 -8.84
CA ASP A 335 6.67 17.27 -9.03
C ASP A 335 7.56 17.25 -7.78
N GLY A 336 6.98 17.22 -6.57
CA GLY A 336 7.72 17.11 -5.31
C GLY A 336 8.65 15.89 -5.22
N VAL A 337 8.49 14.89 -6.09
CA VAL A 337 9.42 13.76 -6.25
C VAL A 337 10.70 14.16 -6.99
N VAL A 338 10.58 14.80 -8.15
CA VAL A 338 11.72 15.13 -9.02
C VAL A 338 12.38 16.43 -8.61
N GLU A 339 11.61 17.37 -8.07
CA GLU A 339 12.07 18.66 -7.56
C GLU A 339 12.62 18.58 -6.13
N ALA A 340 12.65 17.39 -5.53
CA ALA A 340 13.24 17.17 -4.21
C ALA A 340 14.74 17.56 -4.19
N ARG A 341 15.11 18.61 -3.45
CA ARG A 341 16.49 19.12 -3.36
C ARG A 341 17.25 18.65 -2.12
N ASP A 342 18.54 18.37 -2.29
CA ASP A 342 19.48 18.18 -1.18
C ASP A 342 19.93 19.51 -0.53
N ALA A 343 20.87 19.41 0.41
CA ALA A 343 21.43 20.54 1.14
C ALA A 343 22.19 21.53 0.24
N ASP A 344 22.71 21.08 -0.90
CA ASP A 344 23.41 21.90 -1.88
C ASP A 344 22.44 22.47 -2.95
N GLY A 345 21.14 22.14 -2.84
CA GLY A 345 20.09 22.60 -3.74
C GLY A 345 19.95 21.77 -5.01
N VAL A 346 20.61 20.60 -5.09
CA VAL A 346 20.56 19.72 -6.26
C VAL A 346 19.30 18.88 -6.21
N GLU A 347 18.50 18.99 -7.27
CA GLU A 347 17.28 18.20 -7.46
C GLU A 347 17.58 16.70 -7.55
N PHE A 348 16.65 15.89 -7.05
CA PHE A 348 16.72 14.44 -7.15
C PHE A 348 16.69 14.04 -8.63
N GLY A 349 15.81 14.69 -9.41
CA GLY A 349 15.78 14.62 -10.85
C GLY A 349 15.18 13.33 -11.40
N LEU A 350 14.65 13.44 -12.62
CA LEU A 350 13.99 12.34 -13.33
C LEU A 350 14.94 11.15 -13.60
N ASP A 351 16.22 11.44 -13.88
CA ASP A 351 17.23 10.41 -14.17
C ASP A 351 17.45 9.50 -12.96
N ARG A 352 17.68 10.05 -11.76
CA ARG A 352 17.88 9.23 -10.54
C ARG A 352 16.61 8.48 -10.16
N PHE A 353 15.46 9.12 -10.35
CA PHE A 353 14.14 8.53 -10.10
C PHE A 353 13.90 7.29 -10.96
N THR A 354 14.11 7.40 -12.26
CA THR A 354 13.91 6.30 -13.21
C THR A 354 14.96 5.20 -13.04
N ASP A 355 16.24 5.56 -12.86
CA ASP A 355 17.33 4.62 -12.58
C ASP A 355 17.05 3.76 -11.34
N PHE A 356 16.54 4.37 -10.28
CA PHE A 356 16.25 3.67 -9.02
C PHE A 356 15.19 2.60 -9.21
N ILE A 357 14.09 2.94 -9.89
CA ILE A 357 13.00 2.00 -10.17
C ILE A 357 13.49 0.86 -11.05
N ILE A 358 14.23 1.18 -12.12
CA ILE A 358 14.79 0.18 -13.03
C ILE A 358 15.68 -0.81 -12.27
N ARG A 359 16.66 -0.32 -11.49
CA ARG A 359 17.60 -1.17 -10.76
C ARG A 359 16.91 -2.03 -9.70
N SER A 360 15.95 -1.45 -8.97
CA SER A 360 15.22 -2.16 -7.92
C SER A 360 14.33 -3.25 -8.50
N SER A 361 13.64 -2.97 -9.61
CA SER A 361 12.84 -3.95 -10.35
C SER A 361 13.71 -5.06 -10.95
N ALA A 362 14.86 -4.73 -11.54
CA ALA A 362 15.83 -5.69 -12.07
C ALA A 362 16.40 -6.61 -10.98
N ALA A 363 16.55 -6.11 -9.74
CA ALA A 363 16.92 -6.91 -8.57
C ALA A 363 15.80 -7.84 -8.07
N GLY A 364 14.66 -7.90 -8.75
CA GLY A 364 13.52 -8.76 -8.41
C GLY A 364 12.69 -8.25 -7.23
N GLN A 365 12.83 -6.97 -6.87
CA GLN A 365 12.00 -6.38 -5.82
C GLN A 365 10.53 -6.31 -6.25
N ARG A 366 9.62 -6.45 -5.29
CA ARG A 366 8.18 -6.28 -5.55
C ARG A 366 7.85 -4.79 -5.73
N PRO A 367 6.84 -4.41 -6.52
CA PRO A 367 6.49 -3.00 -6.75
C PRO A 367 6.35 -2.17 -5.47
N ALA A 368 5.66 -2.68 -4.46
CA ALA A 368 5.48 -1.98 -3.19
C ALA A 368 6.76 -1.87 -2.35
N GLU A 369 7.78 -2.70 -2.61
CA GLU A 369 9.11 -2.54 -2.00
C GLU A 369 9.98 -1.55 -2.79
N VAL A 370 9.88 -1.56 -4.13
CA VAL A 370 10.51 -0.55 -5.00
C VAL A 370 10.08 0.86 -4.58
N LEU A 371 8.77 1.10 -4.42
CA LEU A 371 8.27 2.41 -4.00
C LEU A 371 8.71 2.79 -2.58
N ARG A 372 8.74 1.83 -1.64
CA ARG A 372 9.20 2.07 -0.28
C ARG A 372 10.66 2.53 -0.26
N LEU A 373 11.52 1.81 -0.98
CA LEU A 373 12.94 2.11 -1.10
C LEU A 373 13.18 3.47 -1.79
N LEU A 374 12.40 3.77 -2.83
CA LEU A 374 12.50 5.02 -3.57
C LEU A 374 12.11 6.23 -2.72
N LEU A 375 10.98 6.13 -2.02
CA LEU A 375 10.52 7.15 -1.10
C LEU A 375 11.57 7.43 -0.01
N HIS A 376 12.16 6.38 0.56
CA HIS A 376 13.23 6.54 1.55
C HIS A 376 14.47 7.20 0.96
N ALA A 377 14.86 6.85 -0.27
CA ALA A 377 15.97 7.52 -0.95
C ALA A 377 15.70 9.01 -1.20
N ILE A 378 14.47 9.40 -1.54
CA ILE A 378 14.05 10.80 -1.71
C ILE A 378 14.10 11.54 -0.37
N LEU A 379 13.53 10.95 0.69
CA LEU A 379 13.56 11.53 2.04
C LEU A 379 15.00 11.71 2.55
N ASP A 380 15.87 10.73 2.34
CA ASP A 380 17.28 10.78 2.76
C ASP A 380 18.05 11.86 1.98
N HIS A 381 17.76 12.03 0.68
CA HIS A 381 18.33 13.09 -0.16
C HIS A 381 18.00 14.48 0.41
N GLN A 382 16.81 14.65 0.99
CA GLN A 382 16.36 15.91 1.60
C GLN A 382 16.54 16.01 3.12
N ARG A 383 17.29 15.10 3.75
CA ARG A 383 17.45 15.02 5.22
C ARG A 383 16.11 15.01 5.98
N ASN A 384 15.10 14.34 5.43
CA ASN A 384 13.71 14.26 5.94
C ASN A 384 12.96 15.60 6.01
N GLN A 385 13.28 16.57 5.15
CA GLN A 385 12.56 17.83 5.03
C GLN A 385 12.07 18.06 3.61
N LEU A 386 10.93 17.44 3.30
CA LEU A 386 10.18 17.71 2.07
C LEU A 386 9.67 19.15 2.09
N ARG A 387 9.80 19.83 0.94
CA ARG A 387 9.28 21.19 0.73
C ARG A 387 7.90 21.18 0.12
N ASP A 388 7.56 20.09 -0.53
CA ASP A 388 6.28 19.83 -1.16
C ASP A 388 5.88 18.38 -0.93
N ASP A 389 4.63 18.05 -1.21
CA ASP A 389 4.15 16.69 -1.16
C ASP A 389 4.80 15.84 -2.27
N ALA A 390 5.17 14.60 -1.95
CA ALA A 390 5.79 13.66 -2.86
C ALA A 390 4.93 12.40 -2.92
N THR A 391 4.27 12.23 -4.07
CA THR A 391 3.37 11.12 -4.33
C THR A 391 3.86 10.32 -5.51
N ILE A 392 3.88 9.01 -5.35
CA ILE A 392 4.25 8.09 -6.42
C ILE A 392 3.22 6.98 -6.46
N LEU A 393 2.65 6.71 -7.63
CA LEU A 393 1.79 5.57 -7.90
C LEU A 393 2.41 4.73 -9.01
N LEU A 394 2.63 3.44 -8.72
CA LEU A 394 3.16 2.46 -9.66
C LEU A 394 2.13 1.36 -9.83
N PHE A 395 1.76 1.06 -11.06
CA PHE A 395 1.00 -0.14 -11.36
C PHE A 395 1.66 -1.00 -12.43
N GLU A 396 1.48 -2.30 -12.30
CA GLU A 396 2.07 -3.31 -13.17
C GLU A 396 0.97 -4.22 -13.72
N TRP A 397 1.02 -4.48 -15.02
CA TRP A 397 0.11 -5.43 -15.68
C TRP A 397 0.76 -6.81 -15.82
N ARG A 398 0.10 -7.84 -15.27
CA ARG A 398 0.56 -9.24 -15.25
C ARG A 398 -0.55 -10.19 -15.68
N PRO A 399 -0.86 -10.34 -16.98
CA PRO A 399 -2.01 -11.13 -17.42
C PRO A 399 -1.93 -12.63 -17.08
N GLN A 400 -0.74 -13.14 -16.75
CA GLN A 400 -0.52 -14.50 -16.28
C GLN A 400 -0.03 -14.44 -14.83
N GLY A 401 -0.86 -14.87 -13.89
CA GLY A 401 -0.47 -15.00 -12.49
C GLY A 401 0.72 -15.96 -12.36
N ARG A 402 1.68 -15.62 -11.51
CA ARG A 402 2.81 -16.49 -11.18
C ARG A 402 2.58 -17.18 -9.84
#